data_AF-A0A428J6Z5-F1
#
_entry.id   AF-A0A428J6Z5-F1
#
_cell.length_a   1.000
_cell.length_b   1.000
_cell.length_c   1.000
_cell.angle_alpha   90.00
_cell.angle_beta   90.00
_cell.angle_gamma   90.00
#
_symmetry.space_group_name_H-M   'P 1'
#
loop_
_entity.id
_entity.type
_entity.pdbx_description
1 polymer ?
#
loop_
_entity_poly.entity_id
_entity_poly.type
_entity_poly.pdbx_seq_one_letter_code
_entity_poly.pdbx_strand_id
1 'polypeptide(L)'
;MEINWLEWLGYLASLIVLVSLLMSSIIKLRWINLVGSSLFSLYGFLIGALPVGFMNLGIAIINIYYLVKIYSASAKKEYFKILSIEKDSEYFNHFLHFYKEGIKKFADPSKLETNTYEVSFYILRNMVPAGVFLGSKHDKNTLEVELDFVIPEYRDFKIGSFVYEDSKDHFLNKGYNRLISYTTVDEHVGYLRKMGFEEKQENGKKYFEKLLTR
;
A
#
# COMPACT_ATOMS: atom_id res chain seq x y z
N MET A 1 19.54 -7.08 -56.27
CA MET A 1 18.20 -6.73 -55.79
C MET A 1 18.40 -5.63 -54.76
N GLU A 2 18.14 -4.37 -55.11
CA GLU A 2 18.31 -3.29 -54.15
C GLU A 2 17.16 -3.35 -53.15
N ILE A 3 17.48 -3.77 -51.93
CA ILE A 3 16.50 -3.82 -50.84
C ILE A 3 16.11 -2.39 -50.53
N ASN A 4 14.87 -2.04 -50.85
CA ASN A 4 14.30 -0.74 -50.58
C ASN A 4 14.29 -0.50 -49.06
N TRP A 5 14.57 0.71 -48.61
CA TRP A 5 14.52 1.09 -47.19
C TRP A 5 13.17 0.72 -46.52
N LEU A 6 12.10 0.63 -47.31
CA LEU A 6 10.78 0.14 -46.89
C LEU A 6 10.81 -1.32 -46.38
N GLU A 7 11.57 -2.21 -47.00
CA GLU A 7 11.66 -3.62 -46.57
C GLU A 7 12.38 -3.73 -45.22
N TRP A 8 13.45 -2.94 -45.02
CA TRP A 8 14.14 -2.86 -43.73
C TRP A 8 13.23 -2.36 -42.61
N LEU A 9 12.33 -1.42 -42.91
CA LEU A 9 11.31 -0.96 -41.96
C LEU A 9 10.38 -2.11 -41.54
N GLY A 10 9.91 -2.91 -42.51
CA GLY A 10 9.06 -4.08 -42.24
C GLY A 10 9.75 -5.15 -41.39
N TYR A 11 11.00 -5.48 -41.69
CA TYR A 11 11.80 -6.44 -40.90
C TYR A 11 12.07 -5.93 -39.49
N LEU A 12 12.44 -4.65 -39.34
CA LEU A 12 12.67 -4.04 -38.04
C LEU A 12 11.39 -4.05 -37.19
N ALA A 13 10.26 -3.67 -37.79
CA ALA A 13 8.97 -3.64 -37.09
C ALA A 13 8.56 -5.06 -36.63
N SER A 14 8.71 -6.06 -37.50
CA SER A 14 8.45 -7.47 -37.18
C SER A 14 9.36 -7.97 -36.06
N LEU A 15 10.64 -7.62 -36.09
CA LEU A 15 11.61 -7.98 -35.04
C LEU A 15 11.23 -7.35 -33.70
N ILE A 16 10.84 -6.07 -33.68
CA ILE A 16 10.40 -5.39 -32.45
C ILE A 16 9.17 -6.08 -31.86
N VAL A 17 8.19 -6.44 -32.71
CA VAL A 17 7.01 -7.21 -32.27
C VAL A 17 7.42 -8.57 -31.71
N LEU A 18 8.34 -9.28 -32.36
CA LEU A 18 8.84 -10.57 -31.87
C LEU A 18 9.55 -10.43 -30.51
N VAL A 19 10.45 -9.45 -30.37
CA VAL A 19 11.18 -9.17 -29.12
C VAL A 19 10.21 -8.80 -27.99
N SER A 20 9.09 -8.13 -28.31
CA SER A 20 8.07 -7.80 -27.31
C SER A 20 7.52 -9.05 -26.58
N LEU A 21 7.44 -10.19 -27.28
CA LEU A 21 6.91 -11.44 -26.74
C LEU A 21 7.86 -12.09 -25.71
N LEU A 22 9.14 -11.68 -25.72
CA LEU A 22 10.14 -12.14 -24.76
C LEU A 22 10.10 -11.33 -23.44
N MET A 23 9.28 -10.28 -23.35
CA MET A 23 9.26 -9.39 -22.19
C MET A 23 8.45 -9.97 -21.03
N SER A 24 9.08 -10.16 -19.87
CA SER A 24 8.40 -10.64 -18.66
C SER A 24 7.52 -9.57 -17.99
N SER A 25 7.82 -8.29 -18.18
CA SER A 25 7.02 -7.20 -17.62
C SER A 25 5.87 -6.85 -18.57
N ILE A 26 4.64 -6.91 -18.08
CA ILE A 26 3.43 -6.57 -18.83
C ILE A 26 3.54 -5.13 -19.40
N ILE A 27 4.08 -4.18 -18.65
CA ILE A 27 4.25 -2.79 -19.12
C ILE A 27 5.26 -2.72 -20.26
N LYS A 28 6.41 -3.40 -20.14
CA LYS A 28 7.43 -3.45 -21.21
C LYS A 28 6.88 -4.10 -22.47
N LEU A 29 6.15 -5.21 -22.32
CA LEU A 29 5.47 -5.90 -23.42
C LEU A 29 4.54 -4.94 -24.17
N ARG A 30 3.72 -4.16 -23.46
CA ARG A 30 2.76 -3.22 -24.08
C ARG A 30 3.45 -2.06 -24.79
N TRP A 31 4.52 -1.50 -24.21
CA TRP A 31 5.28 -0.42 -24.86
C TRP A 31 6.01 -0.87 -26.12
N ILE A 32 6.71 -2.01 -26.05
CA ILE A 32 7.47 -2.52 -27.20
C ILE A 32 6.50 -2.97 -28.30
N ASN A 33 5.37 -3.60 -27.96
CA ASN A 33 4.33 -3.92 -28.94
C ASN A 33 3.71 -2.66 -29.55
N LEU A 34 3.48 -1.60 -28.78
CA LEU A 34 2.97 -0.34 -29.31
C LEU A 34 3.92 0.23 -30.37
N VAL A 35 5.23 0.28 -30.08
CA VAL A 35 6.25 0.75 -31.04
C VAL A 35 6.29 -0.15 -32.27
N GLY A 36 6.40 -1.48 -32.08
CA GLY A 36 6.48 -2.45 -33.17
C GLY A 36 5.25 -2.43 -34.08
N SER A 37 4.05 -2.46 -33.50
CA SER A 37 2.79 -2.41 -34.27
C SER A 37 2.55 -1.05 -34.93
N SER A 38 2.97 0.06 -34.33
CA SER A 38 2.87 1.38 -35.00
C SER A 38 3.76 1.45 -36.23
N LEU A 39 5.00 0.95 -36.13
CA LEU A 39 5.93 0.86 -37.26
C LEU A 39 5.42 -0.12 -38.33
N PHE A 40 4.87 -1.27 -37.90
CA PHE A 40 4.37 -2.29 -38.84
C PHE A 40 3.08 -1.85 -39.53
N SER A 41 2.25 -1.06 -38.85
CA SER A 41 1.08 -0.39 -39.42
C SER A 41 1.48 0.63 -40.50
N LEU A 42 2.45 1.50 -40.18
CA LEU A 42 3.01 2.47 -41.12
C LEU A 42 3.57 1.77 -42.36
N TYR A 43 4.38 0.71 -42.16
CA TYR A 43 4.90 -0.12 -43.24
C TYR A 43 3.77 -0.69 -44.12
N GLY A 44 2.73 -1.28 -43.51
CA GLY A 44 1.58 -1.85 -44.23
C GLY A 44 0.85 -0.85 -45.12
N PHE A 45 0.68 0.39 -44.64
CA PHE A 45 0.09 1.46 -45.46
C PHE A 45 1.02 1.93 -46.59
N LEU A 46 2.33 2.04 -46.32
CA LEU A 46 3.31 2.48 -47.32
C LEU A 46 3.43 1.49 -48.50
N ILE A 47 3.28 0.19 -48.26
CA ILE A 47 3.30 -0.84 -49.33
C ILE A 47 1.91 -1.11 -49.95
N GLY A 48 0.87 -0.38 -49.53
CA GLY A 48 -0.50 -0.58 -50.01
C GLY A 48 -1.20 -1.84 -49.45
N ALA A 49 -0.59 -2.55 -48.49
CA ALA A 49 -1.18 -3.71 -47.83
C ALA A 49 -2.14 -3.26 -46.71
N LEU A 50 -3.30 -2.73 -47.10
CA LEU A 50 -4.31 -2.21 -46.18
C LEU A 50 -4.69 -3.18 -45.04
N PRO A 51 -4.89 -4.50 -45.25
CA PRO A 51 -5.20 -5.41 -44.15
C PRO A 51 -4.10 -5.45 -43.08
N VAL A 52 -2.83 -5.40 -43.49
CA VAL A 52 -1.67 -5.39 -42.58
C VAL A 52 -1.61 -4.07 -41.82
N GLY A 53 -1.83 -2.95 -42.52
CA GLY A 53 -1.85 -1.61 -41.92
C GLY A 53 -2.91 -1.47 -40.83
N PHE A 54 -4.16 -1.85 -41.13
CA PHE A 54 -5.27 -1.77 -40.18
C PHE A 54 -5.16 -2.76 -39.02
N MET A 55 -4.70 -3.99 -39.27
CA MET A 55 -4.50 -4.98 -38.20
C MET A 55 -3.53 -4.44 -37.14
N ASN A 56 -2.39 -3.91 -37.58
CA ASN A 56 -1.38 -3.37 -36.67
C ASN A 56 -1.79 -2.05 -36.03
N LEU A 57 -2.58 -1.23 -36.71
CA LEU A 57 -3.19 -0.04 -36.11
C LEU A 57 -4.12 -0.43 -34.94
N GLY A 58 -4.94 -1.48 -35.13
CA GLY A 58 -5.77 -2.04 -34.08
C GLY A 58 -4.96 -2.53 -32.87
N ILE A 59 -3.84 -3.22 -33.13
CA ILE A 59 -2.91 -3.66 -32.08
C ILE A 59 -2.33 -2.45 -31.32
N ALA A 60 -1.93 -1.39 -32.03
CA ALA A 60 -1.41 -0.18 -31.40
C ALA A 60 -2.45 0.47 -30.47
N ILE A 61 -3.70 0.61 -30.94
CA ILE A 61 -4.82 1.16 -30.14
C ILE A 61 -5.08 0.31 -28.89
N ILE A 62 -5.12 -1.02 -29.04
CA ILE A 62 -5.31 -1.95 -27.91
C ILE A 62 -4.19 -1.79 -26.88
N ASN A 63 -2.93 -1.67 -27.31
CA ASN A 63 -1.82 -1.46 -26.39
C ASN A 63 -1.91 -0.12 -25.67
N ILE A 64 -2.32 0.97 -26.35
CA ILE A 64 -2.59 2.27 -25.72
C ILE A 64 -3.67 2.13 -24.65
N TYR A 65 -4.80 1.51 -24.98
CA TYR A 65 -5.90 1.30 -24.03
C TYR A 65 -5.43 0.54 -22.78
N TYR A 66 -4.66 -0.54 -22.93
CA TYR A 66 -4.14 -1.28 -21.80
C TYR A 66 -3.07 -0.51 -21.01
N LEU A 67 -2.20 0.27 -21.66
CA LEU A 67 -1.25 1.15 -20.96
C LEU A 67 -2.00 2.17 -20.10
N VAL A 68 -2.98 2.88 -20.68
CA VAL A 68 -3.83 3.83 -19.94
C VAL A 68 -4.53 3.14 -18.78
N LYS A 69 -5.11 1.96 -19.00
CA LYS A 69 -5.77 1.17 -17.94
C LYS A 69 -4.80 0.78 -16.83
N ILE A 70 -3.59 0.32 -17.15
CA ILE A 70 -2.58 -0.05 -16.16
C ILE A 70 -2.18 1.18 -15.34
N TYR A 71 -1.80 2.28 -15.99
CA TYR A 71 -1.38 3.49 -15.29
C TYR A 71 -2.51 4.12 -14.47
N SER A 72 -3.75 4.05 -14.96
CA SER A 72 -4.93 4.52 -14.23
C SER A 72 -5.28 3.61 -13.05
N ALA A 73 -5.07 2.30 -13.15
CA ALA A 73 -5.22 1.35 -12.04
C ALA A 73 -4.10 1.49 -11.00
N SER A 74 -2.87 1.79 -11.43
CA SER A 74 -1.74 2.12 -10.55
C SER A 74 -1.87 3.49 -9.90
N ALA A 75 -2.67 4.40 -10.48
CA ALA A 75 -3.07 5.66 -9.85
C ALA A 75 -4.20 5.49 -8.81
N LYS A 76 -4.61 4.25 -8.48
CA LYS A 76 -5.54 4.02 -7.37
C LYS A 76 -5.00 4.68 -6.11
N LYS A 77 -5.87 5.48 -5.47
CA LYS A 77 -5.69 5.98 -4.11
C LYS A 77 -5.18 4.83 -3.23
N GLU A 78 -4.18 5.10 -2.41
CA GLU A 78 -3.55 4.13 -1.53
C GLU A 78 -4.62 3.27 -0.84
N TYR A 79 -4.48 1.94 -0.98
CA TYR A 79 -5.43 1.00 -0.41
C TYR A 79 -5.00 0.67 1.02
N PHE A 80 -5.80 1.09 1.99
CA PHE A 80 -5.57 0.75 3.39
C PHE A 80 -6.52 -0.35 3.85
N LYS A 81 -6.01 -1.28 4.67
CA LYS A 81 -6.82 -2.37 5.23
C LYS A 81 -6.26 -2.78 6.60
N ILE A 82 -7.14 -3.09 7.55
CA ILE A 82 -6.76 -3.77 8.78
C ILE A 82 -6.75 -5.29 8.57
N LEU A 83 -5.75 -5.98 9.10
CA LEU A 83 -5.67 -7.44 9.13
C LEU A 83 -5.44 -7.90 10.57
N SER A 84 -6.44 -8.53 11.18
CA SER A 84 -6.35 -9.02 12.55
C SER A 84 -5.15 -9.95 12.74
N ILE A 85 -4.45 -9.76 13.86
CA ILE A 85 -3.32 -10.62 14.25
C ILE A 85 -3.87 -11.76 15.09
N GLU A 86 -3.67 -12.99 14.62
CA GLU A 86 -4.00 -14.18 15.38
C GLU A 86 -3.07 -14.34 16.58
N LYS A 87 -3.58 -14.99 17.63
CA LYS A 87 -2.77 -15.40 18.77
C LYS A 87 -1.65 -16.33 18.28
N ASP A 88 -0.42 -16.11 18.74
CA ASP A 88 0.76 -16.90 18.39
C ASP A 88 1.19 -16.82 16.90
N SER A 89 0.87 -15.72 16.22
CA SER A 89 1.30 -15.50 14.83
C SER A 89 2.83 -15.44 14.68
N GLU A 90 3.40 -16.38 13.93
CA GLU A 90 4.84 -16.42 13.60
C GLU A 90 5.28 -15.14 12.88
N TYR A 91 4.47 -14.64 11.93
CA TYR A 91 4.76 -13.40 11.22
C TYR A 91 4.80 -12.19 12.16
N PHE A 92 3.93 -12.15 13.17
CA PHE A 92 3.92 -11.08 14.18
C PHE A 92 5.20 -11.09 15.02
N ASN A 93 5.62 -12.27 15.46
CA ASN A 93 6.85 -12.42 16.22
C ASN A 93 8.07 -11.98 15.40
N HIS A 94 8.15 -12.36 14.12
CA HIS A 94 9.21 -11.89 13.23
C HIS A 94 9.15 -10.37 12.99
N PHE A 95 7.95 -9.80 12.84
CA PHE A 95 7.76 -8.37 12.68
C PHE A 95 8.28 -7.59 13.89
N LEU A 96 7.87 -7.98 15.11
CA LEU A 96 8.34 -7.35 16.35
C LEU A 96 9.85 -7.50 16.53
N HIS A 97 10.40 -8.68 16.23
CA HIS A 97 11.84 -8.93 16.31
C HIS A 97 12.63 -8.05 15.34
N PHE A 98 12.19 -7.97 14.08
CA PHE A 98 12.86 -7.19 13.05
C PHE A 98 12.84 -5.68 13.35
N TYR A 99 11.69 -5.16 13.80
CA TYR A 99 11.53 -3.73 14.11
C TYR A 99 11.82 -3.35 15.56
N LYS A 100 12.43 -4.24 16.35
CA LYS A 100 12.65 -4.09 17.79
C LYS A 100 13.29 -2.75 18.17
N GLU A 101 14.32 -2.32 17.44
CA GLU A 101 15.02 -1.05 17.71
C GLU A 101 14.13 0.20 17.49
N GLY A 102 13.20 0.12 16.53
CA GLY A 102 12.21 1.18 16.32
C GLY A 102 11.14 1.19 17.40
N ILE A 103 10.68 0.01 17.81
CA ILE A 103 9.62 -0.17 18.81
C ILE A 103 10.07 0.27 20.20
N LYS A 104 11.32 -0.03 20.59
CA LYS A 104 11.93 0.35 21.89
C LYS A 104 11.80 1.83 22.23
N LYS A 105 11.64 2.70 21.22
CA LYS A 105 11.47 4.15 21.41
C LYS A 105 10.09 4.50 21.98
N PHE A 106 9.09 3.66 21.77
CA PHE A 106 7.69 3.95 22.08
C PHE A 106 7.08 2.96 23.08
N ALA A 107 7.55 1.71 23.08
CA ALA A 107 7.07 0.66 23.98
C ALA A 107 8.22 -0.29 24.39
N ASP A 108 8.02 -1.04 25.47
CA ASP A 108 8.94 -2.10 25.90
C ASP A 108 8.65 -3.40 25.13
N PRO A 109 9.54 -3.84 24.21
CA PRO A 109 9.31 -5.02 23.40
C PRO A 109 9.07 -6.29 24.22
N SER A 110 9.67 -6.38 25.41
CA SER A 110 9.57 -7.57 26.28
C SER A 110 8.15 -7.75 26.82
N LYS A 111 7.46 -6.64 27.10
CA LYS A 111 6.04 -6.67 27.48
C LYS A 111 5.16 -7.03 26.29
N LEU A 112 5.58 -6.66 25.09
CA LEU A 112 4.75 -6.88 23.91
C LEU A 112 4.61 -8.35 23.51
N GLU A 113 5.67 -9.14 23.73
CA GLU A 113 5.72 -10.58 23.44
C GLU A 113 4.91 -11.42 24.45
N THR A 114 4.68 -10.90 25.67
CA THR A 114 4.05 -11.63 26.77
C THR A 114 2.59 -11.27 27.00
N ASN A 115 2.14 -10.13 26.47
CA ASN A 115 0.79 -9.63 26.65
C ASN A 115 -0.22 -10.30 25.70
N THR A 116 -1.45 -10.47 26.19
CA THR A 116 -2.60 -10.80 25.36
C THR A 116 -3.33 -9.52 24.99
N TYR A 117 -3.60 -9.33 23.70
CA TYR A 117 -4.29 -8.14 23.19
C TYR A 117 -5.74 -8.45 22.86
N GLU A 118 -6.61 -7.53 23.23
CA GLU A 118 -8.04 -7.57 22.92
C GLU A 118 -8.31 -7.10 21.48
N VAL A 119 -7.46 -6.16 21.03
CA VAL A 119 -7.44 -5.65 19.66
C VAL A 119 -6.02 -5.69 19.16
N SER A 120 -5.77 -6.50 18.14
CA SER A 120 -4.47 -6.60 17.48
C SER A 120 -4.68 -6.71 15.97
N PHE A 121 -4.04 -5.84 15.20
CA PHE A 121 -4.08 -5.91 13.75
C PHE A 121 -2.83 -5.29 13.10
N TYR A 122 -2.49 -5.80 11.93
CA TYR A 122 -1.63 -5.11 10.98
C TYR A 122 -2.40 -4.01 10.27
N ILE A 123 -1.71 -2.90 10.01
CA ILE A 123 -2.18 -1.86 9.10
C ILE A 123 -1.51 -2.13 7.76
N LEU A 124 -2.30 -2.51 6.76
CA LEU A 124 -1.80 -2.80 5.41
C LEU A 124 -1.92 -1.56 4.54
N ARG A 125 -0.85 -1.23 3.81
CA ARG A 125 -0.85 -0.26 2.70
C ARG A 125 -0.56 -1.01 1.41
N ASN A 126 -1.52 -1.04 0.50
CA ASN A 126 -1.47 -1.82 -0.74
C ASN A 126 -1.12 -3.30 -0.48
N MET A 127 -1.74 -3.89 0.55
CA MET A 127 -1.51 -5.28 1.01
C MET A 127 -0.12 -5.56 1.62
N VAL A 128 0.73 -4.55 1.79
CA VAL A 128 2.00 -4.66 2.51
C VAL A 128 1.80 -4.19 3.96
N PRO A 129 2.24 -4.96 4.97
CA PRO A 129 2.21 -4.51 6.36
C PRO A 129 3.03 -3.24 6.55
N ALA A 130 2.35 -2.13 6.87
CA ALA A 130 2.93 -0.82 7.11
C ALA A 130 3.08 -0.51 8.60
N GLY A 131 2.41 -1.25 9.46
CA GLY A 131 2.48 -1.09 10.90
C GLY A 131 1.66 -2.11 11.65
N VAL A 132 1.72 -2.02 12.99
CA VAL A 132 0.92 -2.83 13.91
C VAL A 132 0.24 -1.91 14.93
N PHE A 133 -1.01 -2.26 15.24
CA PHE A 133 -1.76 -1.67 16.33
C PHE A 133 -2.07 -2.77 17.35
N LEU A 134 -1.74 -2.51 18.61
CA LEU A 134 -1.96 -3.39 19.75
C LEU A 134 -2.69 -2.63 20.86
N GLY A 135 -3.84 -3.14 21.26
CA GLY A 135 -4.69 -2.58 22.30
C GLY A 135 -5.07 -3.62 23.34
N SER A 136 -4.86 -3.27 24.61
CA SER A 136 -5.29 -4.04 25.77
C SER A 136 -6.56 -3.44 26.37
N LYS A 137 -7.37 -4.26 27.04
CA LYS A 137 -8.58 -3.78 27.70
C LYS A 137 -8.22 -3.04 28.98
N HIS A 138 -8.62 -1.77 29.08
CA HIS A 138 -8.46 -0.99 30.31
C HIS A 138 -9.67 -1.13 31.24
N ASP A 139 -10.87 -0.95 30.68
CA ASP A 139 -12.14 -1.14 31.40
C ASP A 139 -13.24 -1.65 30.43
N LYS A 140 -14.53 -1.49 30.78
CA LYS A 140 -15.65 -2.01 29.97
C LYS A 140 -15.74 -1.38 28.58
N ASN A 141 -15.37 -0.10 28.42
CA ASN A 141 -15.53 0.67 27.18
C ASN A 141 -14.26 1.42 26.75
N THR A 142 -13.19 1.32 27.54
CA THR A 142 -11.89 1.93 27.27
C THR A 142 -10.87 0.87 26.82
N LEU A 143 -10.25 1.12 25.68
CA LEU A 143 -9.10 0.38 25.18
C LEU A 143 -7.82 1.19 25.41
N GLU A 144 -6.81 0.56 26.01
CA GLU A 144 -5.47 1.13 26.16
C GLU A 144 -4.62 0.75 24.95
N VAL A 145 -4.06 1.76 24.28
CA VAL A 145 -3.17 1.63 23.13
C VAL A 145 -1.76 1.35 23.66
N GLU A 146 -1.37 0.08 23.60
CA GLU A 146 -0.08 -0.44 24.04
C GLU A 146 1.01 -0.19 22.99
N LEU A 147 0.65 -0.32 21.71
CA LEU A 147 1.53 -0.03 20.59
C LEU A 147 0.73 0.47 19.39
N ASP A 148 1.10 1.63 18.88
CA ASP A 148 0.78 2.08 17.54
C ASP A 148 2.08 2.38 16.82
N PHE A 149 2.56 1.39 16.05
CA PHE A 149 3.87 1.44 15.41
C PHE A 149 3.74 1.34 13.90
N VAL A 150 4.28 2.35 13.23
CA VAL A 150 4.37 2.43 11.77
C VAL A 150 5.85 2.33 11.37
N ILE A 151 6.14 1.46 10.41
CA ILE A 151 7.51 1.24 9.93
C ILE A 151 8.05 2.53 9.27
N PRO A 152 9.38 2.77 9.29
CA PRO A 152 9.96 4.03 8.83
C PRO A 152 9.54 4.45 7.41
N GLU A 153 9.41 3.50 6.50
CA GLU A 153 9.08 3.72 5.09
C GLU A 153 7.66 4.26 4.88
N TYR A 154 6.75 4.02 5.84
CA TYR A 154 5.34 4.39 5.75
C TYR A 154 4.89 5.34 6.84
N ARG A 155 5.82 5.97 7.58
CA ARG A 155 5.53 6.90 8.68
C ARG A 155 5.01 8.26 8.18
N ASP A 156 3.83 8.23 7.58
CA ASP A 156 3.03 9.40 7.24
C ASP A 156 1.78 9.49 8.14
N PHE A 157 1.12 10.67 8.15
CA PHE A 157 -0.09 10.86 8.95
C PHE A 157 -1.31 10.09 8.42
N LYS A 158 -1.24 9.50 7.22
CA LYS A 158 -2.38 8.79 6.62
C LYS A 158 -2.65 7.48 7.33
N ILE A 159 -1.59 6.79 7.76
CA ILE A 159 -1.73 5.53 8.52
C ILE A 159 -2.46 5.77 9.85
N GLY A 160 -2.02 6.76 10.63
CA GLY A 160 -2.69 7.11 11.89
C GLY A 160 -4.14 7.56 11.67
N SER A 161 -4.37 8.43 10.68
CA SER A 161 -5.73 8.85 10.29
C SER A 161 -6.61 7.66 9.90
N PHE A 162 -6.07 6.71 9.13
CA PHE A 162 -6.79 5.50 8.76
C PHE A 162 -7.17 4.63 9.97
N VAL A 163 -6.30 4.53 10.97
CA VAL A 163 -6.57 3.79 12.21
C VAL A 163 -7.66 4.48 13.03
N TYR A 164 -7.50 5.76 13.32
CA TYR A 164 -8.33 6.45 14.32
C TYR A 164 -9.60 7.10 13.76
N GLU A 165 -9.65 7.39 12.46
CA GLU A 165 -10.81 8.00 11.79
C GLU A 165 -11.53 6.98 10.91
N ASP A 166 -10.85 6.44 9.89
CA ASP A 166 -11.50 5.57 8.90
C ASP A 166 -11.85 4.19 9.47
N SER A 167 -11.05 3.67 10.41
CA SER A 167 -11.22 2.35 11.03
C SER A 167 -11.88 2.42 12.41
N LYS A 168 -12.43 3.56 12.82
CA LYS A 168 -13.03 3.76 14.15
C LYS A 168 -14.12 2.73 14.48
N ASP A 169 -14.88 2.29 13.48
CA ASP A 169 -15.93 1.28 13.61
C ASP A 169 -15.40 -0.07 14.09
N HIS A 170 -14.12 -0.40 13.83
CA HIS A 170 -13.50 -1.62 14.34
C HIS A 170 -13.49 -1.65 15.87
N PHE A 171 -13.20 -0.51 16.51
CA PHE A 171 -13.21 -0.37 17.96
C PHE A 171 -14.63 -0.30 18.50
N LEU A 172 -15.49 0.51 17.88
CA LEU A 172 -16.88 0.71 18.31
C LEU A 172 -17.68 -0.60 18.27
N ASN A 173 -17.49 -1.43 17.24
CA ASN A 173 -18.15 -2.73 17.12
C ASN A 173 -17.68 -3.75 18.16
N LYS A 174 -16.47 -3.57 18.72
CA LYS A 174 -15.97 -4.34 19.87
C LYS A 174 -16.41 -3.77 21.22
N GLY A 175 -17.17 -2.68 21.24
CA GLY A 175 -17.67 -2.03 22.45
C GLY A 175 -16.75 -0.94 23.03
N TYR A 176 -15.66 -0.61 22.34
CA TYR A 176 -14.72 0.42 22.76
C TYR A 176 -15.09 1.76 22.12
N ASN A 177 -15.50 2.73 22.95
CA ASN A 177 -15.81 4.10 22.52
C ASN A 177 -14.80 5.12 23.05
N ARG A 178 -13.77 4.65 23.76
CA ARG A 178 -12.72 5.46 24.35
C ARG A 178 -11.39 4.77 24.16
N LEU A 179 -10.42 5.50 23.64
CA LEU A 179 -9.03 5.06 23.49
C LEU A 179 -8.15 5.88 24.43
N ILE A 180 -7.26 5.23 25.15
CA ILE A 180 -6.24 5.91 25.96
C ILE A 180 -4.84 5.45 25.58
N SER A 181 -3.85 6.33 25.72
CA SER A 181 -2.44 5.98 25.54
C SER A 181 -1.59 6.66 26.60
N TYR A 182 -0.65 5.91 27.17
CA TYR A 182 0.36 6.45 28.09
C TYR A 182 1.68 6.61 27.35
N THR A 183 2.17 7.84 27.29
CA THR A 183 3.51 8.11 26.75
C THR A 183 4.16 9.26 27.47
N THR A 184 5.49 9.22 27.56
CA THR A 184 6.34 10.34 27.99
C THR A 184 7.27 10.81 26.87
N VAL A 185 7.09 10.28 25.66
CA VAL A 185 7.96 10.54 24.51
C VAL A 185 7.39 11.70 23.70
N ASP A 186 8.09 12.83 23.64
CA ASP A 186 7.60 14.07 23.00
C ASP A 186 7.19 13.87 21.53
N GLU A 187 7.92 13.04 20.78
CA GLU A 187 7.57 12.69 19.39
C GLU A 187 6.18 12.02 19.32
N HIS A 188 5.91 11.09 20.24
CA HIS A 188 4.63 10.38 20.31
C HIS A 188 3.51 11.30 20.80
N VAL A 189 3.78 12.20 21.75
CA VAL A 189 2.83 13.24 22.20
C VAL A 189 2.38 14.11 21.01
N GLY A 190 3.32 14.56 20.19
CA GLY A 190 3.01 15.36 19.01
C GLY A 190 2.15 14.60 17.99
N TYR A 191 2.41 13.30 17.82
CA TYR A 191 1.60 12.42 16.99
C TYR A 191 0.17 12.26 17.53
N LEU A 192 0.01 11.91 18.81
CA LEU A 192 -1.29 11.69 19.44
C LEU A 192 -2.18 12.94 19.35
N ARG A 193 -1.63 14.13 19.60
CA ARG A 193 -2.36 15.40 19.43
C ARG A 193 -2.84 15.62 17.99
N LYS A 194 -2.02 15.28 16.99
CA LYS A 194 -2.43 15.35 15.57
C LYS A 194 -3.52 14.35 15.22
N MET A 195 -3.56 13.20 15.89
CA MET A 195 -4.62 12.19 15.76
C MET A 195 -5.87 12.54 16.58
N GLY A 196 -5.92 13.73 17.19
CA GLY A 196 -7.08 14.21 17.93
C GLY A 196 -7.22 13.63 19.34
N PHE A 197 -6.12 13.14 19.94
CA PHE A 197 -6.10 12.81 21.36
C PHE A 197 -5.88 14.07 22.20
N GLU A 198 -6.60 14.15 23.32
CA GLU A 198 -6.46 15.19 24.32
C GLU A 198 -5.60 14.72 25.49
N GLU A 199 -4.72 15.59 25.99
CA GLU A 199 -3.93 15.31 27.19
C GLU A 199 -4.84 15.42 28.43
N LYS A 200 -4.81 14.38 29.27
CA LYS A 200 -5.50 14.29 30.56
C LYS A 200 -4.52 13.86 31.65
N GLN A 201 -4.92 14.06 32.89
CA GLN A 201 -4.15 13.63 34.05
C GLN A 201 -5.07 12.98 35.08
N GLU A 202 -4.71 11.80 35.54
CA GLU A 202 -5.43 11.07 36.58
C GLU A 202 -4.42 10.45 37.54
N ASN A 203 -4.64 10.61 38.85
CA ASN A 203 -3.77 10.11 39.92
C ASN A 203 -2.28 10.46 39.72
N GLY A 204 -1.99 11.65 39.19
CA GLY A 204 -0.63 12.12 38.92
C GLY A 204 0.01 11.56 37.63
N LYS A 205 -0.62 10.58 36.97
CA LYS A 205 -0.14 10.01 35.70
C LYS A 205 -0.78 10.76 34.52
N LYS A 206 0.06 11.23 33.60
CA LYS A 206 -0.40 11.84 32.34
C LYS A 206 -0.78 10.75 31.34
N TYR A 207 -1.87 10.98 30.62
CA TYR A 207 -2.31 10.10 29.54
C TYR A 207 -3.01 10.92 28.45
N PHE A 208 -3.17 10.29 27.29
CA PHE A 208 -3.84 10.86 26.14
C PHE A 208 -5.12 10.10 25.90
N GLU A 209 -6.21 10.80 25.61
CA GLU A 209 -7.54 10.25 25.45
C GLU A 209 -8.14 10.66 24.11
N LYS A 210 -8.77 9.71 23.41
CA LYS A 210 -9.62 9.99 22.24
C LYS A 210 -10.97 9.30 22.42
N LEU A 211 -12.05 10.07 22.32
CA LEU A 211 -13.40 9.55 22.28
C LEU A 211 -13.78 9.20 20.83
N LEU A 212 -14.34 8.01 20.64
CA LEU A 212 -14.82 7.53 19.35
C LEU A 212 -16.34 7.71 19.28
N THR A 213 -16.81 8.34 18.21
CA THR A 213 -18.23 8.52 17.92
C THR A 213 -18.57 7.84 16.60
N ARG A 214 -19.78 7.28 16.48
CA ARG A 214 -20.28 6.72 15.21
C ARG A 214 -20.45 7.84 14.19
#